data_AF-A0A820FNV7-F1
#
_entry.id   AF-A0A820FNV7-F1
#
_cell.length_a   1.000
_cell.length_b   1.000
_cell.length_c   1.000
_cell.angle_alpha   90.00
_cell.angle_beta   90.00
_cell.angle_gamma   90.00
#
_symmetry.space_group_name_H-M   'P 1'
#
loop_
_entity.id
_entity.type
_entity.pdbx_description
1 polymer ?
#
loop_
_entity_poly.entity_id
_entity_poly.type
_entity_poly.pdbx_seq_one_letter_code
_entity_poly.pdbx_strand_id
1 'polypeptide(L)'
;MAMANNKRKCYTCDRENNTYTCEGCSKRFCSTHIPEHQQILIDELNHISHGYNEFKERINEQKQNPQNHSLIKQIDQWETNSIEKVQQ
;
A
#
# COMPACT_ATOMS: atom_id res chain seq x y z
N MET A 1 24.52 -38.18 -8.98
CA MET A 1 23.91 -36.84 -9.14
C MET A 1 22.40 -37.01 -9.07
N ALA A 2 21.79 -36.64 -7.95
CA ALA A 2 20.33 -36.70 -7.79
C ALA A 2 19.71 -35.53 -8.56
N MET A 3 18.88 -35.82 -9.56
CA MET A 3 18.10 -34.80 -10.24
C MET A 3 17.08 -34.25 -9.25
N ALA A 4 17.20 -32.98 -8.88
CA ALA A 4 16.21 -32.32 -8.06
C ALA A 4 14.86 -32.39 -8.77
N ASN A 5 13.93 -33.17 -8.22
CA ASN A 5 12.57 -33.34 -8.72
C ASN A 5 11.76 -32.06 -8.40
N ASN A 6 12.13 -30.96 -9.06
CA ASN A 6 11.77 -29.61 -8.66
C ASN A 6 10.40 -29.23 -9.23
N LYS A 7 9.36 -29.71 -8.52
CA LYS A 7 8.02 -29.14 -8.37
C LYS A 7 7.52 -28.28 -9.56
N ARG A 8 7.12 -28.93 -10.65
CA ARG A 8 6.30 -28.32 -11.73
C ARG A 8 4.83 -28.20 -11.33
N LYS A 9 4.59 -27.85 -10.07
CA LYS A 9 3.26 -27.82 -9.47
C LYS A 9 2.74 -26.40 -9.40
N CYS A 10 1.44 -26.25 -9.62
CA CYS A 10 0.79 -24.97 -9.42
C CYS A 10 0.78 -24.61 -7.93
N TYR A 11 1.21 -23.40 -7.60
CA TYR A 11 1.24 -22.88 -6.23
C TYR A 11 -0.14 -22.88 -5.55
N THR A 12 -1.21 -22.70 -6.33
CA THR A 12 -2.59 -22.63 -5.82
C THR A 12 -3.23 -24.00 -5.61
N CYS A 13 -3.06 -24.94 -6.55
CA CYS A 13 -3.79 -26.22 -6.53
C CYS A 13 -2.92 -27.49 -6.40
N ASP A 14 -1.59 -27.33 -6.31
CA ASP A 14 -0.59 -28.39 -6.17
C ASP A 14 -0.60 -29.49 -7.27
N ARG A 15 -1.30 -29.26 -8.38
CA ARG A 15 -1.34 -30.20 -9.51
C ARG A 15 -0.11 -30.05 -10.40
N GLU A 16 0.47 -31.18 -10.80
CA GLU A 16 1.52 -31.26 -11.82
C GLU A 16 0.91 -31.10 -13.21
N ASN A 17 0.85 -29.86 -13.69
CA ASN A 17 0.32 -29.48 -15.00
C ASN A 17 1.38 -28.69 -15.78
N ASN A 18 1.06 -28.28 -17.01
CA ASN A 18 1.79 -27.21 -17.70
C ASN A 18 1.67 -25.91 -16.87
N THR A 19 2.71 -25.63 -16.09
CA THR A 19 2.79 -24.44 -15.24
C THR A 19 3.72 -23.40 -15.82
N TYR A 20 3.35 -22.13 -15.67
CA TYR A 20 4.13 -20.95 -16.01
C TYR A 20 4.72 -20.34 -14.75
N THR A 21 5.95 -19.86 -14.83
CA THR A 21 6.59 -19.12 -13.74
C THR A 21 6.20 -17.65 -13.83
N CYS A 22 5.74 -17.07 -12.74
CA CYS A 22 5.72 -15.62 -12.59
C CYS A 22 7.11 -15.18 -12.13
N GLU A 23 7.84 -14.44 -12.97
CA GLU A 23 9.20 -13.97 -12.63
C GLU A 23 9.21 -13.01 -11.44
N GLY A 24 8.16 -12.20 -11.27
CA GLY A 24 8.07 -11.23 -10.17
C GLY A 24 7.99 -11.87 -8.79
N CYS A 25 7.24 -12.97 -8.63
CA CYS A 25 7.09 -13.66 -7.34
C CYS A 25 7.82 -15.02 -7.28
N SER A 26 8.46 -15.44 -8.37
CA SER A 26 9.13 -16.75 -8.53
C SER A 26 8.23 -17.97 -8.27
N LYS A 27 6.90 -17.80 -8.29
CA LYS A 27 5.91 -18.89 -8.09
C LYS A 27 5.44 -19.42 -9.45
N ARG A 28 5.03 -20.70 -9.46
CA ARG A 28 4.50 -21.38 -10.65
C ARG A 28 2.98 -21.50 -10.58
N PHE A 29 2.29 -21.23 -11.68
CA PHE A 29 0.83 -21.32 -11.77
C PHE A 29 0.41 -22.09 -13.01
N CYS A 30 -0.66 -22.87 -12.94
CA CYS A 30 -1.26 -23.44 -14.14
C CYS A 30 -1.99 -22.35 -14.94
N SER A 31 -2.38 -22.66 -16.19
CA SER A 31 -3.11 -21.77 -17.08
C SER A 31 -4.38 -21.17 -16.48
N THR A 32 -5.03 -21.87 -15.55
CA THR A 32 -6.24 -21.40 -14.86
C THR A 32 -5.94 -20.39 -13.75
N HIS A 33 -4.89 -20.59 -12.96
CA HIS A 33 -4.60 -19.74 -11.80
C HIS A 33 -3.65 -18.58 -12.11
N ILE A 34 -2.96 -18.58 -13.26
CA ILE A 34 -2.11 -17.44 -13.65
C ILE A 34 -2.90 -16.14 -13.87
N PRO A 35 -4.09 -16.11 -14.50
CA PRO A 35 -4.88 -14.89 -14.65
C PRO A 35 -5.45 -14.43 -13.29
N GLU A 36 -5.87 -15.35 -12.43
CA GLU A 36 -6.32 -15.03 -11.07
C GLU A 36 -5.20 -14.38 -10.25
N HIS A 37 -3.98 -14.93 -10.33
CA HIS A 37 -2.81 -14.34 -9.70
C HIS A 37 -2.53 -12.91 -10.22
N GLN A 38 -2.64 -12.70 -11.54
CA GLN A 38 -2.48 -11.37 -12.13
C GLN A 38 -3.55 -10.39 -11.66
N GLN A 39 -4.80 -10.84 -11.54
CA GLN A 39 -5.89 -10.00 -11.04
C GLN A 39 -5.65 -9.56 -9.59
N ILE A 40 -5.21 -10.48 -8.73
CA ILE A 40 -4.85 -10.14 -7.33
C ILE A 40 -3.78 -9.05 -7.30
N LEU A 41 -2.73 -9.17 -8.14
CA LEU A 41 -1.67 -8.16 -8.21
C LEU A 41 -2.20 -6.80 -8.71
N ILE A 42 -3.14 -6.80 -9.67
CA ILE A 42 -3.78 -5.57 -10.15
C ILE A 42 -4.59 -4.91 -9.04
N ASP A 43 -5.36 -5.70 -8.28
CA ASP A 43 -6.19 -5.20 -7.19
C ASP A 43 -5.33 -4.63 -6.05
N GLU A 44 -4.23 -5.30 -5.68
CA GLU A 44 -3.25 -4.81 -4.71
C GLU A 44 -2.62 -3.48 -5.17
N LEU A 45 -2.22 -3.39 -6.45
CA LEU A 45 -1.66 -2.17 -7.02
C LEU A 45 -2.66 -1.02 -7.02
N ASN A 46 -3.92 -1.29 -7.35
CA ASN A 46 -5.00 -0.31 -7.31
C ASN A 46 -5.22 0.21 -5.89
N HIS A 47 -5.21 -0.68 -4.89
CA HIS A 47 -5.34 -0.29 -3.49
C HIS A 47 -4.21 0.64 -3.04
N ILE A 48 -2.95 0.28 -3.36
CA ILE A 48 -1.78 1.12 -3.06
C ILE A 48 -1.88 2.48 -3.75
N SER A 49 -2.27 2.48 -5.03
CA SER A 49 -2.40 3.71 -5.83
C SER A 49 -3.49 4.63 -5.28
N HIS A 50 -4.61 4.05 -4.83
CA HIS A 50 -5.68 4.80 -4.19
C HIS A 50 -5.20 5.45 -2.88
N GLY A 51 -4.58 4.67 -1.99
CA GLY A 51 -4.04 5.19 -0.73
C GLY A 51 -2.97 6.27 -0.94
N TYR A 52 -2.14 6.13 -1.97
CA TYR A 52 -1.19 7.17 -2.36
C TYR A 52 -1.88 8.48 -2.77
N ASN A 53 -2.96 8.40 -3.55
CA ASN A 53 -3.71 9.58 -3.98
C ASN A 53 -4.38 10.27 -2.78
N GLU A 54 -5.06 9.52 -1.91
CA GLU A 54 -5.66 10.08 -0.69
C GLU A 54 -4.61 10.76 0.20
N PHE A 55 -3.45 10.14 0.38
CA PHE A 55 -2.38 10.71 1.18
C PHE A 55 -1.83 12.01 0.56
N LYS A 56 -1.64 12.02 -0.76
CA LYS A 56 -1.20 13.20 -1.51
C LYS A 56 -2.22 14.34 -1.39
N GLU A 57 -3.52 14.04 -1.49
CA GLU A 57 -4.60 15.02 -1.31
C GLU A 57 -4.57 15.64 0.09
N ARG A 58 -4.49 14.82 1.16
CA ARG A 58 -4.37 15.31 2.54
C ARG A 58 -3.16 16.23 2.74
N ILE A 59 -2.01 15.90 2.16
CA ILE A 59 -0.83 16.77 2.22
C ILE A 59 -1.09 18.10 1.50
N ASN A 60 -1.72 18.06 0.33
CA ASN A 60 -2.00 19.27 -0.43
C ASN A 60 -3.01 20.17 0.30
N GLU A 61 -4.05 19.60 0.90
CA GLU A 61 -5.02 20.33 1.74
C GLU A 61 -4.32 21.01 2.93
N GLN A 62 -3.43 20.30 3.62
CA GLN A 62 -2.65 20.87 4.72
C GLN A 62 -1.71 22.00 4.25
N LYS A 63 -1.10 21.86 3.07
CA LYS A 63 -0.26 22.93 2.49
C LYS A 63 -1.08 24.17 2.12
N GLN A 64 -2.29 23.98 1.61
CA GLN A 64 -3.18 25.08 1.23
C GLN A 64 -3.77 25.79 2.44
N ASN A 65 -4.06 25.05 3.52
CA ASN A 65 -4.57 25.63 4.77
C ASN A 65 -3.80 25.10 6.00
N PRO A 66 -2.58 25.60 6.24
CA PRO A 66 -1.76 25.17 7.38
C PRO A 66 -2.43 25.45 8.73
N GLN A 67 -3.28 26.49 8.79
CA GLN A 67 -3.99 26.90 10.01
C GLN A 67 -5.05 25.87 10.46
N ASN A 68 -5.49 25.00 9.55
CA ASN A 68 -6.39 23.91 9.93
C ASN A 68 -5.69 22.76 10.65
N HIS A 69 -4.35 22.73 10.65
CA HIS A 69 -3.60 21.68 11.32
C HIS A 69 -3.76 21.77 12.85
N SER A 70 -4.04 20.65 13.50
CA SER A 70 -4.35 20.59 14.93
C SER A 70 -3.21 21.12 15.82
N LEU A 71 -1.95 20.91 15.42
CA LEU A 71 -0.79 21.46 16.13
C LEU A 71 -0.72 22.99 16.02
N ILE A 72 -1.05 23.57 14.86
CA ILE A 72 -1.03 25.03 14.68
C ILE A 72 -2.12 25.66 15.56
N LYS A 73 -3.33 25.09 15.57
CA LYS A 73 -4.40 25.54 16.48
C LYS A 73 -4.00 25.48 17.96
N GLN A 74 -3.25 24.45 18.36
CA GLN A 74 -2.75 24.34 19.73
C GLN A 74 -1.70 25.42 20.06
N ILE A 75 -0.83 25.75 19.10
CA ILE A 75 0.15 26.83 19.24
C ILE A 75 -0.58 28.16 19.37
N ASP A 76 -1.55 28.45 18.51
CA ASP A 76 -2.34 29.70 18.55
C ASP A 76 -3.11 29.85 19.87
N GLN A 77 -3.67 28.75 20.39
CA GLN A 77 -4.34 28.74 21.68
C GLN A 77 -3.36 28.98 22.83
N TRP A 78 -2.19 28.34 22.79
CA TRP A 78 -1.15 28.56 23.79
C TRP A 78 -0.65 30.01 23.78
N GLU A 79 -0.47 30.60 22.61
CA GLU A 79 -0.07 32.00 22.44
C GLU A 79 -1.11 32.94 23.05
N THR A 80 -2.38 32.75 22.68
CA THR A 80 -3.51 33.53 23.22
C THR A 80 -3.57 33.46 24.74
N ASN A 81 -3.54 32.25 25.30
CA ASN A 81 -3.56 32.04 26.76
C ASN A 81 -2.35 32.68 27.46
N SER A 82 -1.20 32.74 26.80
CA SER A 82 0.02 33.32 27.36
C SER A 82 -0.06 34.85 27.37
N ILE A 83 -0.60 35.45 26.31
CA ILE A 83 -0.85 36.90 26.24
C ILE A 83 -1.81 37.32 27.36
N GLU A 84 -2.92 36.61 27.54
CA GLU A 84 -3.90 36.89 28.59
C GLU A 84 -3.28 36.85 29.99
N LYS A 85 -2.42 35.86 30.28
CA LYS A 85 -1.74 35.73 31.57
C LYS A 85 -0.76 36.85 31.87
N VAL A 86 -0.11 37.41 30.84
CA VAL A 86 0.86 38.51 31.00
C VAL A 86 0.13 39.86 31.17
N GLN A 87 -1.08 39.98 30.64
CA GLN A 87 -1.90 41.20 30.72
C GLN A 87 -2.72 41.29 32.02
N GLN A 88 -2.89 40.19 32.75
CA GLN A 88 -3.44 40.14 34.12
C GLN A 88 -2.38 40.49 35.16
#